data_AF-A0A946ST41-F1
#
_entry.id   AF-A0A946ST41-F1
#
_cell.length_a   1.000
_cell.length_b   1.000
_cell.length_c   1.000
_cell.angle_alpha   90.00
_cell.angle_beta   90.00
_cell.angle_gamma   90.00
#
_symmetry.space_group_name_H-M   'P 1'
#
loop_
_entity.id
_entity.type
_entity.pdbx_description
1 polymer ?
#
loop_
_entity_poly.entity_id
_entity_poly.type
_entity_poly.pdbx_seq_one_letter_code
_entity_poly.pdbx_strand_id
1 'polypeptide(L)' 'MRSLSGTEARRIALWAQGFADPAPKGPVTVQHFKRVIKRLGLLQLDSVQAVCR' A
#
# COMPACT_ATOMS: atom_id res chain seq x y z
N MET A 1 0.70 -25.23 18.04
CA MET A 1 0.78 -23.85 17.53
C MET A 1 0.11 -23.84 16.17
N ARG A 2 -0.83 -22.92 15.88
CA ARG A 2 -1.46 -22.84 14.55
C ARG A 2 -0.51 -22.09 13.62
N SER A 3 -0.16 -22.68 12.48
CA SER A 3 0.71 -22.08 11.47
C SER A 3 -0.04 -21.84 10.17
N LEU A 4 0.30 -20.76 9.47
CA LEU A 4 -0.18 -20.49 8.12
C LEU A 4 0.82 -21.04 7.10
N SER A 5 0.32 -21.57 6.00
CA SER A 5 1.13 -21.79 4.80
C SER A 5 1.63 -20.45 4.25
N GLY A 6 2.73 -20.48 3.49
CA GLY A 6 3.26 -19.27 2.85
C GLY A 6 2.23 -18.59 1.93
N THR A 7 1.38 -19.38 1.27
CA THR A 7 0.30 -18.86 0.41
C THR A 7 -0.77 -18.13 1.21
N GLU A 8 -1.18 -18.67 2.36
CA GLU A 8 -2.14 -18.02 3.25
C GLU A 8 -1.58 -16.72 3.82
N ALA A 9 -0.33 -16.76 4.31
CA ALA A 9 0.37 -15.58 4.82
C ALA A 9 0.47 -14.47 3.76
N ARG A 10 0.83 -14.83 2.52
CA ARG A 10 0.89 -13.89 1.39
C ARG A 10 -0.46 -13.26 1.09
N ARG A 11 -1.54 -14.05 1.06
CA ARG A 11 -2.90 -13.54 0.78
C ARG A 11 -3.32 -12.51 1.83
N ILE A 12 -3.07 -12.81 3.10
CA ILE A 12 -3.34 -11.90 4.22
C ILE A 12 -2.52 -10.63 4.08
N ALA A 13 -1.23 -10.73 3.79
CA ALA A 13 -0.35 -9.57 3.62
C ALA A 13 -0.83 -8.64 2.51
N LEU A 14 -1.20 -9.18 1.33
CA LEU A 14 -1.72 -8.38 0.21
C LEU A 14 -3.07 -7.73 0.56
N TRP A 15 -3.96 -8.46 1.21
CA TRP A 15 -5.23 -7.90 1.70
C TRP A 15 -5.01 -6.77 2.70
N ALA A 16 -4.09 -6.94 3.66
CA ALA A 16 -3.75 -5.93 4.66
C ALA A 16 -3.21 -4.65 4.02
N GLN A 17 -2.50 -4.76 2.90
CA GLN A 17 -1.98 -3.62 2.13
C GLN A 17 -3.07 -2.92 1.28
N GLY A 18 -4.25 -3.53 1.11
CA GLY A 18 -5.36 -2.94 0.36
C GLY A 18 -5.46 -3.40 -1.10
N PHE A 19 -4.79 -4.47 -1.49
CA PHE A 19 -4.90 -5.02 -2.87
C PHE A 19 -6.31 -5.51 -3.23
N ALA A 20 -7.17 -5.72 -2.23
CA ALA A 20 -8.57 -6.09 -2.42
C ALA A 20 -9.54 -4.89 -2.33
N ASP A 21 -9.02 -3.67 -2.12
CA ASP A 21 -9.85 -2.47 -2.11
C ASP A 21 -10.41 -2.19 -3.52
N PRO A 22 -11.65 -1.70 -3.64
CA PRO A 22 -12.19 -1.32 -4.94
C PRO A 22 -11.43 -0.13 -5.53
N ALA A 23 -11.30 -0.11 -6.86
CA ALA A 23 -10.73 1.03 -7.56
C ALA A 23 -11.56 2.31 -7.31
N PRO A 24 -10.92 3.50 -7.27
CA PRO A 24 -11.65 4.77 -7.18
C PRO A 24 -12.66 4.92 -8.32
N LYS A 25 -13.91 5.27 -7.98
CA LYS A 25 -14.98 5.52 -8.97
C LYS A 25 -14.89 6.88 -9.65
N GLY A 26 -14.01 7.76 -9.20
CA GLY A 26 -13.83 9.13 -9.69
C GLY A 26 -12.35 9.48 -9.88
N PRO A 27 -12.03 10.76 -10.15
CA PRO A 27 -10.66 11.19 -10.38
C PRO A 27 -9.71 10.79 -9.25
N VAL A 28 -8.53 10.29 -9.61
CA VAL A 28 -7.48 9.95 -8.65
C VAL A 28 -6.84 11.24 -8.15
N THR A 29 -7.08 11.54 -6.88
CA THR A 29 -6.52 12.71 -6.19
C THR A 29 -5.46 12.31 -5.15
N VAL A 30 -4.70 13.30 -4.66
CA VAL A 30 -3.71 13.13 -3.57
C VAL A 30 -4.29 12.51 -2.30
N GLN A 31 -5.61 12.56 -2.09
CA GLN A 31 -6.25 11.91 -0.95
C GLN A 31 -6.14 10.38 -1.00
N HIS A 32 -6.14 9.79 -2.20
CA HIS A 32 -5.93 8.34 -2.38
C HIS A 32 -4.52 7.94 -1.99
N PHE A 33 -3.54 8.73 -2.43
CA PHE A 33 -2.13 8.56 -2.04
C PHE A 33 -1.94 8.68 -0.53
N LYS A 34 -2.47 9.73 0.10
CA LYS A 34 -2.43 9.90 1.57
C LYS A 34 -3.06 8.72 2.32
N ARG A 35 -4.16 8.16 1.79
CA ARG A 35 -4.82 6.98 2.35
C ARG A 35 -3.90 5.75 2.33
N VAL A 36 -3.23 5.51 1.20
CA VAL A 36 -2.30 4.37 1.05
C VAL A 36 -1.10 4.53 1.99
N ILE A 37 -0.47 5.70 2.05
CA ILE A 37 0.65 5.94 2.97
C ILE A 37 0.23 5.76 4.43
N LYS A 38 -0.94 6.29 4.82
CA LYS A 38 -1.46 6.11 6.19
C LYS A 38 -1.66 4.63 6.54
N ARG A 39 -2.03 3.80 5.55
CA ARG A 39 -2.24 2.36 5.72
C ARG A 39 -0.93 1.58 5.82
N LEU A 40 0.02 1.87 4.94
CA LEU A 40 1.30 1.15 4.87
C LEU A 40 2.30 1.63 5.93
N GLY A 41 2.17 2.87 6.41
CA GLY A 41 3.06 3.46 7.42
C GLY A 41 4.46 3.79 6.93
N LEU A 42 4.78 3.49 5.66
CA LEU A 42 6.07 3.73 5.03
C LEU A 42 5.87 4.08 3.55
N LEU A 43 6.80 4.86 3.03
CA LEU A 43 6.93 5.18 1.61
C LEU A 43 8.40 5.02 1.24
N GLN A 44 8.67 4.09 0.35
CA GLN A 44 10.00 3.94 -0.22
C GLN A 44 10.12 4.86 -1.44
N LEU A 45 11.19 5.67 -1.46
CA LEU A 45 11.55 6.53 -2.58
C LEU A 45 12.98 6.16 -2.99
N ASP A 46 13.11 5.28 -3.96
CA ASP A 46 14.43 4.94 -4.47
C ASP A 46 14.85 5.95 -5.53
N SER A 47 16.07 6.48 -5.38
CA SER A 47 16.76 7.34 -6.35
C SER A 47 15.98 8.60 -6.80
N VAL A 48 15.47 9.40 -5.85
CA VAL A 48 14.98 10.75 -6.17
C VAL A 48 16.12 11.77 -6.11
N GLN A 49 16.45 12.41 -7.24
CA GLN A 49 17.16 13.68 -7.21
C GLN A 49 16.17 14.76 -6.76
N ALA A 50 16.20 15.10 -5.48
CA ALA A 50 15.43 16.21 -4.96
C ALA A 50 16.17 17.51 -5.25
N VAL A 51 15.75 18.26 -6.28
CA VAL A 51 16.07 19.69 -6.36
C VAL A 51 15.11 20.41 -5.43
N CYS A 52 15.57 20.69 -4.21
CA CYS A 52 14.87 21.58 -3.29
C CYS A 52 15.22 23.03 -3.66
N ARG A 53 14.20 23.87 -3.86
CA ARG A 53 14.34 25.29 -4.16
C ARG A 53 14.01 26.14 -2.95
#